data_AF-A0A8T3ZA61-F1
#
_entry.id   AF-A0A8T3ZA61-F1
#
_cell.length_a   1.000
_cell.length_b   1.000
_cell.length_c   1.000
_cell.angle_alpha   90.00
_cell.angle_beta   90.00
_cell.angle_gamma   90.00
#
_symmetry.space_group_name_H-M   'P 1'
#
loop_
_entity.id
_entity.type
_entity.pdbx_description
1 polymer ?
#
loop_
_entity_poly.entity_id
_entity_poly.type
_entity_poly.pdbx_seq_one_letter_code
_entity_poly.pdbx_strand_id
1 'polypeptide(L)'
;MSEEQGTQEAIATVQYLKEVCAAFQVQLVVYLNPTYIARDSPLEKEMKQRGYTPPNYQSIFQVISESQQFVVPIYVGLWDEGLATNINTPTTGKEINAMRRALKVFNSTQNFGHLAQSFKEERINPVE
;
A
#
# COMPACT_ATOMS: atom_id res chain seq x y z
N MET A 1 -4.11 5.18 15.54
CA MET A 1 -3.10 5.58 14.55
C MET A 1 -3.81 6.32 13.44
N SER A 2 -3.33 7.50 13.06
CA SER A 2 -3.84 8.22 11.89
C SER A 2 -3.27 7.63 10.59
N GLU A 3 -3.88 7.96 9.45
CA GLU A 3 -3.39 7.56 8.13
C GLU A 3 -1.95 8.03 7.88
N GLU A 4 -1.66 9.28 8.25
CA GLU A 4 -0.33 9.86 8.14
C GLU A 4 0.69 9.12 9.01
N GLN A 5 0.32 8.80 10.26
CA GLN A 5 1.17 8.02 11.16
C GLN A 5 1.47 6.63 10.56
N GLY A 6 0.46 5.95 10.03
CA GLY A 6 0.65 4.65 9.40
C GLY A 6 1.53 4.71 8.15
N THR A 7 1.40 5.79 7.36
CA THR A 7 2.25 6.02 6.19
C THR A 7 3.71 6.24 6.59
N GLN A 8 3.97 7.10 7.58
CA GLN A 8 5.30 7.36 8.10
C GLN A 8 5.93 6.11 8.75
N GLU A 9 5.14 5.36 9.51
CA GLU A 9 5.58 4.10 10.13
C GLU A 9 5.97 3.05 9.07
N ALA A 10 5.18 2.93 7.99
CA ALA A 10 5.50 2.01 6.90
C ALA A 10 6.82 2.39 6.19
N ILE A 11 7.03 3.68 5.90
CA ILE A 11 8.27 4.18 5.28
C ILE A 11 9.48 3.93 6.20
N ALA A 12 9.35 4.28 7.48
CA ALA A 12 10.39 4.06 8.48
C ALA A 12 10.72 2.56 8.63
N THR A 13 9.71 1.70 8.52
CA THR A 13 9.89 0.24 8.55
C THR A 13 10.70 -0.25 7.34
N VAL A 14 10.41 0.24 6.13
CA VAL A 14 11.21 -0.12 4.93
C VAL A 14 12.67 0.29 5.12
N GLN A 15 12.91 1.50 5.63
CA GLN A 15 14.27 1.97 5.93
C GLN A 15 14.96 1.07 6.96
N TYR A 16 14.31 0.81 8.08
CA TYR A 16 14.85 -0.04 9.15
C TYR A 16 15.20 -1.44 8.62
N LEU A 17 14.30 -2.06 7.87
CA LEU A 17 14.54 -3.38 7.28
C LEU A 17 15.73 -3.35 6.31
N LYS A 18 15.86 -2.30 5.49
CA LYS A 18 17.02 -2.12 4.61
C LYS A 18 18.32 -2.09 5.41
N GLU A 19 18.37 -1.30 6.48
CA GLU A 19 19.55 -1.15 7.34
C GLU A 19 19.93 -2.48 8.02
N VAL A 20 18.94 -3.19 8.57
CA VAL A 20 19.13 -4.51 9.18
C VAL A 20 19.63 -5.52 8.15
N CYS A 21 18.95 -5.65 7.01
CA CYS A 21 19.35 -6.60 5.96
C CYS A 21 20.76 -6.30 5.42
N ALA A 22 21.12 -5.01 5.27
CA ALA A 22 22.46 -4.62 4.87
C ALA A 22 23.52 -5.04 5.90
N ALA A 23 23.24 -4.89 7.20
CA ALA A 23 24.16 -5.31 8.27
C ALA A 23 24.43 -6.83 8.27
N PHE A 24 23.46 -7.62 7.84
CA PHE A 24 23.58 -9.08 7.74
C PHE A 24 23.90 -9.59 6.32
N GLN A 25 24.14 -8.70 5.36
CA GLN A 25 24.39 -9.03 3.95
C GLN A 25 23.26 -9.89 3.31
N VAL A 26 22.03 -9.66 3.74
CA VAL A 26 20.83 -10.33 3.21
C VAL A 26 20.14 -9.40 2.22
N GLN A 27 19.67 -9.95 1.10
CA GLN A 27 18.87 -9.19 0.14
C GLN A 27 17.46 -8.98 0.71
N LEU A 28 16.97 -7.74 0.64
CA LEU A 28 15.62 -7.39 1.06
C LEU A 28 14.69 -7.26 -0.15
N VAL A 29 13.52 -7.88 -0.05
CA VAL A 29 12.36 -7.63 -0.90
C VAL A 29 11.17 -7.38 0.02
N VAL A 30 10.41 -6.32 -0.24
CA VAL A 30 9.26 -5.94 0.59
C VAL A 30 7.96 -6.25 -0.12
N TYR A 31 7.04 -6.89 0.60
CA TYR A 31 5.65 -7.06 0.18
C TYR A 31 4.77 -6.14 1.02
N LEU A 32 4.41 -4.99 0.45
CA LEU A 32 3.51 -4.01 1.06
C LEU A 32 2.07 -4.46 0.84
N ASN A 33 1.49 -5.10 1.84
CA ASN A 33 0.11 -5.57 1.78
C ASN A 33 -0.78 -4.66 2.63
N PRO A 34 -1.84 -4.07 2.06
CA PRO A 34 -2.90 -3.53 2.91
C PRO A 34 -3.50 -4.67 3.73
N THR A 35 -3.95 -4.35 4.94
CA THR A 35 -4.60 -5.35 5.79
C THR A 35 -5.97 -5.69 5.21
N TYR A 36 -6.18 -6.96 4.89
CA TYR A 36 -7.47 -7.50 4.50
C TYR A 36 -8.07 -8.24 5.69
N ILE A 37 -9.24 -7.81 6.15
CA ILE A 37 -9.92 -8.44 7.29
C ILE A 37 -11.04 -9.34 6.76
N ALA A 38 -10.89 -10.64 7.01
CA ALA A 38 -11.87 -11.64 6.61
C ALA A 38 -13.23 -11.42 7.30
N ARG A 39 -14.31 -11.64 6.55
CA ARG A 39 -15.69 -11.55 7.06
C ARG A 39 -15.95 -12.53 8.21
N ASP A 40 -16.71 -12.11 9.20
CA ASP A 40 -17.14 -12.89 10.37
C ASP A 40 -15.97 -13.43 11.22
N SER A 41 -14.77 -12.90 11.02
CA SER A 41 -13.58 -13.28 11.78
C SER A 41 -13.56 -12.59 13.15
N PRO A 42 -12.91 -13.19 14.17
CA PRO A 42 -12.65 -12.50 15.44
C PRO A 42 -11.96 -11.15 15.25
N LEU A 43 -11.08 -11.06 14.25
CA LEU A 43 -10.38 -9.83 13.87
C LEU A 43 -11.34 -8.76 13.36
N GLU A 44 -12.34 -9.11 12.56
CA GLU A 44 -13.36 -8.16 12.10
C GLU A 44 -14.11 -7.53 13.27
N LYS A 45 -14.50 -8.33 14.27
CA LYS A 45 -15.19 -7.85 15.45
C LYS A 45 -14.32 -6.88 16.26
N GLU A 46 -13.06 -7.23 16.48
CA GLU A 46 -12.13 -6.37 17.21
C GLU A 46 -11.87 -5.06 16.48
N MET A 47 -11.63 -5.13 15.16
CA MET A 47 -11.33 -3.95 14.34
C MET A 47 -12.53 -3.00 14.27
N LYS A 48 -13.75 -3.52 14.14
CA LYS A 48 -14.99 -2.73 14.23
C LYS A 48 -15.13 -2.05 15.60
N GLN A 49 -14.87 -2.77 16.69
CA GLN A 49 -14.95 -2.21 18.05
C GLN A 49 -13.94 -1.09 18.30
N ARG A 50 -12.75 -1.20 17.71
CA ARG A 50 -11.68 -0.20 17.83
C ARG A 50 -11.80 0.96 16.84
N GLY A 51 -12.83 0.96 15.98
CA GLY A 51 -13.01 1.99 14.95
C GLY A 51 -11.86 2.00 13.93
N TYR A 52 -11.35 0.82 13.59
CA TYR A 52 -10.30 0.67 12.57
C TYR A 52 -10.80 1.18 11.21
N THR A 53 -9.93 1.90 10.51
CA THR A 53 -10.14 2.33 9.13
C THR A 53 -9.02 1.73 8.28
N PRO A 54 -9.34 1.00 7.20
CA PRO A 54 -8.34 0.54 6.25
C PRO A 54 -7.58 1.70 5.61
N PRO A 55 -6.29 1.52 5.27
CA PRO A 55 -5.50 2.57 4.61
C PRO A 55 -6.13 2.94 3.27
N ASN A 56 -5.93 4.14 2.79
CA ASN A 56 -6.36 4.53 1.46
C ASN A 56 -5.29 4.14 0.42
N TYR A 57 -5.69 4.06 -0.86
CA TYR A 57 -4.73 3.75 -1.93
C TYR A 57 -3.68 4.85 -2.11
N GLN A 58 -4.03 6.12 -1.88
CA GLN A 58 -3.09 7.25 -1.98
C GLN A 58 -1.90 7.10 -1.01
N SER A 59 -2.13 6.58 0.19
CA SER A 59 -1.12 6.32 1.21
C SER A 59 -0.24 5.15 0.81
N ILE A 60 -0.80 4.10 0.19
CA ILE A 60 0.01 3.02 -0.41
C ILE A 60 0.96 3.59 -1.47
N PHE A 61 0.45 4.46 -2.36
CA PHE A 61 1.27 5.14 -3.37
C PHE A 61 2.35 6.03 -2.73
N GLN A 62 2.00 6.76 -1.68
CA GLN A 62 2.92 7.61 -0.94
C GLN A 62 4.07 6.78 -0.34
N VAL A 63 3.76 5.67 0.33
CA VAL A 63 4.78 4.76 0.89
C VAL A 63 5.74 4.30 -0.21
N ILE A 64 5.22 3.86 -1.36
CA ILE A 64 6.07 3.37 -2.47
C ILE A 64 6.93 4.51 -3.03
N SER A 65 6.34 5.66 -3.29
CA SER A 65 7.03 6.81 -3.87
C SER A 65 8.15 7.30 -2.95
N GLU A 66 7.88 7.44 -1.65
CA GLU A 66 8.89 7.90 -0.69
C GLU A 66 9.94 6.82 -0.40
N SER A 67 9.58 5.53 -0.52
CA SER A 67 10.52 4.41 -0.36
C SER A 67 11.44 4.20 -1.56
N GLN A 68 11.20 4.86 -2.70
CA GLN A 68 12.05 4.76 -3.90
C GLN A 68 13.53 5.03 -3.58
N GLN A 69 13.79 5.98 -2.68
CA GLN A 69 15.15 6.37 -2.27
C GLN A 69 15.94 5.23 -1.59
N PHE A 70 15.26 4.21 -1.09
CA PHE A 70 15.90 3.08 -0.41
C PHE A 70 16.44 2.02 -1.37
N VAL A 71 16.04 2.06 -2.65
CA VAL A 71 16.44 1.11 -3.70
C VAL A 71 16.15 -0.34 -3.28
N VAL A 72 14.98 -0.53 -2.67
CA VAL A 72 14.46 -1.85 -2.26
C VAL A 72 13.33 -2.23 -3.20
N PRO A 73 13.31 -3.46 -3.76
CA PRO A 73 12.16 -3.96 -4.52
C PRO A 73 10.92 -4.02 -3.62
N ILE A 74 9.81 -3.43 -4.07
CA ILE A 74 8.53 -3.38 -3.36
C ILE A 74 7.44 -3.97 -4.25
N TYR A 75 6.69 -4.92 -3.70
CA TYR A 75 5.52 -5.51 -4.32
C TYR A 75 4.29 -5.17 -3.49
N VAL A 76 3.18 -4.86 -4.17
CA VAL A 76 1.95 -4.45 -3.50
C VAL A 76 0.91 -5.55 -3.59
N GLY A 77 0.32 -5.89 -2.44
CA GLY A 77 -0.85 -6.76 -2.37
C GLY A 77 -2.06 -6.09 -3.01
N LEU A 78 -2.57 -6.66 -4.09
CA LEU A 78 -3.74 -6.13 -4.81
C LEU A 78 -4.96 -7.05 -4.73
N TRP A 79 -4.80 -8.27 -4.20
CA TRP A 79 -5.86 -9.28 -4.19
C TRP A 79 -6.20 -9.64 -2.75
N ASP A 80 -7.49 -9.60 -2.44
CA ASP A 80 -8.07 -9.87 -1.11
C ASP A 80 -8.63 -11.30 -1.00
N GLU A 81 -8.41 -12.08 -2.05
CA GLU A 81 -8.89 -13.44 -2.22
C GLU A 81 -10.41 -13.65 -2.19
N GLY A 82 -11.19 -12.57 -2.33
CA GLY A 82 -12.63 -12.59 -2.10
C GLY A 82 -13.01 -12.77 -0.62
N LEU A 83 -12.05 -12.60 0.29
CA LEU A 83 -12.24 -12.79 1.74
C LEU A 83 -12.65 -11.50 2.44
N ALA A 84 -12.30 -10.34 1.90
CA ALA A 84 -12.60 -9.05 2.51
C ALA A 84 -14.02 -8.57 2.18
N THR A 85 -14.60 -7.77 3.09
CA THR A 85 -15.82 -6.98 2.80
C THR A 85 -15.43 -5.56 2.40
N ASN A 86 -16.35 -4.80 1.78
CA ASN A 86 -16.11 -3.40 1.34
C ASN A 86 -15.62 -2.46 2.47
N ILE A 87 -15.79 -2.86 3.73
CA ILE A 87 -15.38 -2.11 4.93
C ILE A 87 -13.93 -2.45 5.36
N ASN A 88 -13.36 -3.51 4.77
CA ASN A 88 -12.12 -4.17 5.18
C ASN A 88 -11.06 -4.17 4.07
N THR A 89 -11.27 -3.38 3.02
CA THR A 89 -10.34 -3.14 1.90
C THR A 89 -9.90 -1.69 1.94
N PRO A 90 -8.75 -1.34 1.33
CA PRO A 90 -8.35 0.05 1.22
C PRO A 90 -9.48 0.95 0.73
N THR A 91 -9.64 2.11 1.36
CA THR A 91 -10.82 2.96 1.15
C THR A 91 -10.98 3.33 -0.33
N THR A 92 -12.20 3.14 -0.85
CA THR A 92 -12.53 3.16 -2.27
C THR A 92 -12.89 4.57 -2.75
N GLY A 93 -11.99 5.22 -3.50
CA GLY A 93 -12.30 6.39 -4.33
C GLY A 93 -12.64 6.00 -5.77
N LYS A 94 -13.16 6.95 -6.58
CA LYS A 94 -13.44 6.75 -8.04
C LYS A 94 -12.20 6.28 -8.83
N GLU A 95 -11.02 6.60 -8.31
CA GLU A 95 -9.68 6.37 -8.86
C GLU A 95 -9.17 4.93 -8.72
N ILE A 96 -9.85 4.09 -7.93
CA ILE A 96 -9.33 2.77 -7.50
C ILE A 96 -8.90 1.85 -8.65
N ASN A 97 -9.64 1.83 -9.76
CA ASN A 97 -9.33 0.93 -10.87
C ASN A 97 -8.07 1.36 -11.62
N ALA A 98 -7.85 2.67 -11.74
CA ALA A 98 -6.69 3.22 -12.42
C ALA A 98 -5.44 3.07 -11.53
N MET A 99 -5.55 3.38 -10.25
CA MET A 99 -4.55 3.09 -9.23
C MET A 99 -4.15 1.61 -9.18
N ARG A 100 -5.12 0.68 -9.15
CA ARG A 100 -4.84 -0.77 -9.16
C ARG A 100 -4.14 -1.22 -10.44
N ARG A 101 -4.47 -0.65 -11.61
CA ARG A 101 -3.75 -0.94 -12.86
C ARG A 101 -2.31 -0.45 -12.80
N ALA A 102 -2.09 0.78 -12.33
CA ALA A 102 -0.75 1.34 -12.19
C ALA A 102 0.10 0.50 -11.22
N LEU A 103 -0.46 0.08 -10.08
CA LEU A 103 0.22 -0.81 -9.13
C LEU A 103 0.50 -2.21 -9.72
N LYS A 104 -0.39 -2.74 -10.56
CA LYS A 104 -0.15 -4.01 -11.27
C LYS A 104 1.03 -3.90 -12.23
N VAL A 105 1.09 -2.81 -13.01
CA VAL A 105 2.23 -2.52 -13.90
C VAL A 105 3.52 -2.33 -13.08
N PHE A 106 3.45 -1.60 -11.97
CA PHE A 106 4.57 -1.40 -11.07
C PHE A 106 5.10 -2.72 -10.48
N ASN A 107 4.24 -3.61 -9.97
CA ASN A 107 4.64 -4.94 -9.49
C ASN A 107 5.42 -5.73 -10.55
N SER A 108 5.13 -5.50 -11.84
CA SER A 108 5.75 -6.22 -12.96
C SER A 108 7.07 -5.58 -13.44
N THR A 109 7.26 -4.28 -13.19
CA THR A 109 8.33 -3.47 -13.82
C THR A 109 9.27 -2.79 -12.83
N GLN A 110 8.83 -2.63 -11.57
CA GLN A 110 9.47 -1.80 -10.54
C GLN A 110 9.78 -0.37 -11.03
N ASN A 111 9.04 0.12 -12.03
CA ASN A 111 9.27 1.43 -12.62
C ASN A 111 8.50 2.52 -11.85
N PHE A 112 9.20 3.16 -10.91
CA PHE A 112 8.67 4.26 -10.11
C PHE A 112 8.27 5.48 -10.94
N GLY A 113 8.94 5.73 -12.08
CA GLY A 113 8.61 6.84 -12.97
C GLY A 113 7.22 6.69 -13.60
N HIS A 114 6.90 5.48 -14.07
CA HIS A 114 5.57 5.16 -14.59
C HIS A 114 4.50 5.29 -13.50
N LEU A 115 4.78 4.76 -12.29
CA LEU A 115 3.87 4.86 -11.16
C LEU A 115 3.57 6.32 -10.77
N ALA A 116 4.60 7.16 -10.71
CA ALA A 116 4.48 8.58 -10.38
C ALA A 116 3.72 9.37 -11.45
N GLN A 117 3.88 9.02 -12.74
CA GLN A 117 3.12 9.61 -13.83
C GLN A 117 1.63 9.27 -13.72
N SER A 118 1.28 8.00 -13.52
CA SER A 118 -0.11 7.57 -13.35
C SER A 118 -0.78 8.28 -12.16
N PHE A 119 -0.05 8.46 -11.06
CA PHE A 119 -0.57 9.18 -9.90
C PHE A 119 -0.81 10.67 -10.16
N LYS A 120 0.04 11.33 -10.96
CA LYS A 120 -0.13 12.75 -11.31
C LYS A 120 -1.30 12.97 -12.28
N GLU A 121 -1.46 12.09 -13.27
CA GLU A 121 -2.54 12.18 -14.27
C GLU A 121 -3.92 12.07 -13.60
N GLU A 122 -4.06 11.22 -12.58
CA GLU A 122 -5.30 11.09 -11.81
C GLU A 122 -5.61 12.31 -10.93
N ARG A 123 -4.59 12.97 -10.36
CA ARG A 123 -4.80 14.22 -9.59
C ARG A 123 -5.22 15.41 -10.46
N ILE A 124 -4.96 15.36 -11.77
CA ILE A 124 -5.26 16.45 -12.71
C ILE A 124 -6.64 16.26 -13.36
N ASN A 125 -7.07 15.02 -13.59
CA ASN A 125 -8.37 14.70 -14.18
C ASN A 125 -9.21 13.85 -13.22
N PRO A 126 -9.85 14.44 -12.19
CA PRO A 126 -10.86 13.72 -11.43
C PRO A 126 -11.99 13.39 -12.40
N VAL A 127 -12.18 12.10 -12.71
CA VAL A 127 -13.27 11.65 -13.58
C VAL A 127 -14.60 12.05 -12.89
N GLU A 128 -15.38 12.89 -13.59
CA GLU A 128 -16.69 13.40 -13.15
C GLU A 128 -17.69 12.32 -12.75
#